data_AF-A0A8B8BWQ8-F1
#
_entry.id   AF-A0A8B8BWQ8-F1
#
_cell.length_a   1.000
_cell.length_b   1.000
_cell.length_c   1.000
_cell.angle_alpha   90.00
_cell.angle_beta   90.00
_cell.angle_gamma   90.00
#
_symmetry.space_group_name_H-M   'P 1'
#
loop_
_entity.id
_entity.type
_entity.pdbx_description
1 polymer ?
#
loop_
_entity_poly.entity_id
_entity_poly.type
_entity_poly.pdbx_seq_one_letter_code
_entity_poly.pdbx_strand_id
1 'polypeptide(L)'
;MNSSKQYNCVLCKKRHSPKERRKVNSDTRKILERHFALFDISGSAVICNKCSHICYKKRKITSASTIQSHVSSSLDDYHPYLKVARQQSLDRSPPSVTLAIPSTSNSHSYCFVCKKPGPKLIVAPTYARFRAYIQSEIFVQSGSRCCPVHIENGLLSKDAMEKIKASKSSSHLNRSSILELLQQAREEVLNKENTRLDFDDPMSLSDTDHLSLTGLTRDQFDDVMTYVKNIRPTKTRSIRTCVAILLTKLRSGMDNEMLGTVFNMKKIQSSTLCT
;
A
#
# COMPACT_ATOMS: atom_id res chain seq x y z
N MET A 1 46.82 -33.77 -4.63
CA MET A 1 46.60 -33.13 -3.31
C MET A 1 46.15 -31.68 -3.54
N ASN A 2 44.86 -31.38 -3.40
CA ASN A 2 44.31 -30.05 -3.69
C ASN A 2 44.27 -29.23 -2.39
N SER A 3 45.35 -28.50 -2.08
CA SER A 3 45.40 -27.59 -0.93
C SER A 3 44.34 -26.50 -1.12
N SER A 4 43.24 -26.58 -0.36
CA SER A 4 42.19 -25.57 -0.33
C SER A 4 42.77 -24.23 0.08
N LYS A 5 43.04 -23.35 -0.90
CA LYS A 5 43.53 -21.98 -0.66
C LYS A 5 42.59 -21.29 0.33
N GLN A 6 43.14 -20.94 1.50
CA GLN A 6 42.41 -20.27 2.57
C GLN A 6 42.30 -18.79 2.22
N TYR A 7 41.09 -18.29 2.00
CA TYR A 7 40.86 -16.87 1.71
C TYR A 7 40.07 -16.21 2.84
N ASN A 8 40.76 -15.35 3.58
CA ASN A 8 40.18 -14.46 4.58
C ASN A 8 39.61 -13.21 3.90
N CYS A 9 38.54 -12.64 4.46
CA CYS A 9 38.02 -11.36 3.98
C CYS A 9 39.08 -10.27 4.17
N VAL A 10 39.39 -9.52 3.12
CA VAL A 10 40.41 -8.46 3.16
C VAL A 10 40.10 -7.36 4.18
N LEU A 11 38.81 -7.11 4.45
CA LEU A 11 38.36 -6.05 5.34
C LEU A 11 38.23 -6.51 6.81
N CYS A 12 37.45 -7.55 7.09
CA CYS A 12 37.22 -7.99 8.48
C CYS A 12 38.19 -9.08 8.96
N LYS A 13 39.09 -9.56 8.09
CA LYS A 13 40.07 -10.65 8.33
C LYS A 13 39.48 -12.00 8.74
N LYS A 14 38.15 -12.13 8.82
CA LYS A 14 37.46 -13.39 9.16
C LYS A 14 37.39 -14.36 7.98
N ARG A 15 37.32 -15.65 8.31
CA ARG A 15 37.08 -16.75 7.37
C ARG A 15 35.60 -16.83 7.02
N HIS A 16 35.31 -17.01 5.75
CA HIS A 16 33.96 -17.16 5.22
C HIS A 16 33.93 -18.27 4.17
N SER A 17 32.77 -18.93 4.07
CA SER A 17 32.56 -19.98 3.07
C SER A 17 32.68 -19.42 1.64
N PRO A 18 32.99 -20.24 0.62
CA PRO A 18 33.08 -19.78 -0.77
C PRO A 18 31.81 -19.08 -1.28
N LYS A 19 30.62 -19.45 -0.77
CA LYS A 19 29.32 -18.85 -1.14
C LYS A 19 29.12 -17.45 -0.53
N GLU A 20 29.85 -17.13 0.54
CA GLU A 20 29.70 -15.88 1.31
C GLU A 20 30.79 -14.84 1.01
N ARG A 21 31.66 -15.13 0.05
CA ARG A 21 32.79 -14.28 -0.34
C ARG A 21 32.83 -14.05 -1.84
N ARG A 22 33.29 -12.88 -2.24
CA ARG A 22 33.43 -12.45 -3.64
C ARG A 22 34.84 -11.95 -3.87
N LYS A 23 35.36 -12.11 -5.10
CA LYS A 23 36.65 -11.51 -5.48
C LYS A 23 36.56 -9.98 -5.41
N VAL A 24 37.61 -9.33 -4.94
CA VAL A 24 37.70 -7.86 -4.93
C VAL A 24 37.89 -7.37 -6.36
N ASN A 25 36.95 -6.57 -6.86
CA ASN A 25 37.06 -5.89 -8.15
C ASN A 25 37.71 -4.50 -8.01
N SER A 26 38.04 -3.87 -9.14
CA SER A 26 38.71 -2.55 -9.19
C SER A 26 37.96 -1.46 -8.41
N ASP A 27 36.64 -1.41 -8.52
CA ASP A 27 35.81 -0.45 -7.78
C ASP A 27 35.87 -0.65 -6.27
N THR A 28 35.79 -1.91 -5.83
CA THR A 28 35.89 -2.25 -4.40
C THR A 28 37.28 -1.93 -3.87
N ARG A 29 38.33 -2.16 -4.66
CA ARG A 29 39.72 -1.81 -4.31
C ARG A 29 39.86 -0.31 -4.02
N LYS A 30 39.37 0.56 -4.92
CA LYS A 30 39.39 2.02 -4.72
C LYS A 30 38.68 2.46 -3.44
N ILE A 31 37.57 1.81 -3.09
CA ILE A 31 36.82 2.11 -1.86
C ILE A 31 37.60 1.66 -0.62
N LEU A 32 38.25 0.50 -0.68
CA LEU A 32 39.07 -0.03 0.42
C LEU A 32 40.30 0.84 0.67
N GLU A 33 40.97 1.32 -0.37
CA GLU A 33 42.07 2.28 -0.27
C GLU A 33 41.58 3.61 0.32
N ARG A 34 40.55 4.21 -0.29
CA ARG A 34 40.06 5.55 0.08
C ARG A 34 39.42 5.65 1.47
N HIS A 35 38.67 4.63 1.89
CA HIS A 35 37.85 4.71 3.11
C HIS A 35 38.31 3.81 4.25
N PHE A 36 39.19 2.84 3.97
CA PHE A 36 39.66 1.88 4.95
C PHE A 36 41.19 1.81 5.03
N ALA A 37 41.92 2.65 4.28
CA ALA A 37 43.38 2.71 4.25
C ALA A 37 44.04 1.35 3.99
N LEU A 38 43.39 0.50 3.20
CA LEU A 38 43.91 -0.81 2.81
C LEU A 38 44.58 -0.70 1.45
N PHE A 39 45.91 -0.62 1.47
CA PHE A 39 46.78 -0.60 0.28
C PHE A 39 47.31 -2.01 -0.02
N ASP A 40 47.84 -2.24 -1.22
CA ASP A 40 48.46 -3.51 -1.66
C ASP A 40 47.56 -4.75 -1.63
N ILE A 41 46.30 -4.58 -2.06
CA ILE A 41 45.33 -5.68 -2.11
C ILE A 41 45.69 -6.66 -3.24
N SER A 42 46.15 -7.87 -2.86
CA SER A 42 46.43 -8.98 -3.77
C SER A 42 45.31 -9.19 -4.82
N GLY A 43 45.68 -9.51 -6.07
CA GLY A 43 44.71 -9.83 -7.13
C GLY A 43 43.83 -11.05 -6.85
N SER A 44 44.20 -11.87 -5.86
CA SER A 44 43.40 -13.01 -5.39
C SER A 44 42.56 -12.71 -4.14
N ALA A 45 42.57 -11.46 -3.66
CA ALA A 45 41.86 -11.06 -2.46
C ALA A 45 40.34 -11.21 -2.60
N VAL A 46 39.70 -11.59 -1.49
CA VAL A 46 38.26 -11.75 -1.40
C VAL A 46 37.68 -10.88 -0.30
N ILE A 47 36.43 -10.49 -0.46
CA ILE A 47 35.64 -9.73 0.51
C ILE A 47 34.37 -10.52 0.83
N CYS A 48 33.97 -10.59 2.09
CA CYS A 48 32.72 -11.25 2.46
C CYS A 48 31.50 -10.38 2.10
N ASN A 49 30.33 -10.99 1.94
CA ASN A 49 29.10 -10.30 1.55
C ASN A 49 28.78 -9.12 2.48
N LYS A 50 28.97 -9.29 3.80
CA LYS A 50 28.74 -8.23 4.80
C LYS A 50 29.66 -7.02 4.56
N CYS A 51 30.95 -7.25 4.36
CA CYS A 51 31.93 -6.19 4.07
C CYS A 51 31.72 -5.58 2.67
N SER A 52 31.29 -6.36 1.69
CA SER A 52 30.95 -5.87 0.34
C SER A 52 29.78 -4.88 0.38
N HIS A 53 28.76 -5.14 1.19
CA HIS A 53 27.66 -4.20 1.41
C HIS A 53 28.10 -2.89 2.07
N ILE A 54 29.09 -2.94 2.97
CA ILE A 54 29.69 -1.74 3.58
C ILE A 54 30.37 -0.89 2.50
N CYS A 55 31.18 -1.50 1.64
CA CYS A 55 31.82 -0.81 0.52
C CYS A 55 30.76 -0.20 -0.44
N TYR A 56 29.69 -0.93 -0.75
CA TYR A 56 28.61 -0.42 -1.61
C TYR A 56 27.91 0.82 -1.02
N LYS A 57 27.65 0.83 0.29
CA LYS A 57 27.05 2.01 0.96
C LYS A 57 27.98 3.23 0.87
N LYS A 58 29.29 3.05 1.05
CA LYS A 58 30.29 4.13 0.91
C LYS A 58 30.35 4.66 -0.52
N ARG A 59 30.27 3.79 -1.53
CA ARG A 59 30.19 4.20 -2.95
C ARG A 59 29.03 5.15 -3.21
N LYS A 60 27.82 4.82 -2.73
CA LYS A 60 26.62 5.66 -2.92
C LYS A 60 26.75 7.05 -2.29
N ILE A 61 27.45 7.16 -1.16
CA ILE A 61 27.69 8.45 -0.51
C ILE A 61 28.63 9.30 -1.36
N THR A 62 29.71 8.72 -1.90
CA THR A 62 30.65 9.44 -2.77
C THR A 62 30.02 9.88 -4.10
N SER A 63 29.14 9.06 -4.70
CA SER A 63 28.45 9.41 -5.96
C SER A 63 27.37 10.48 -5.81
N ALA A 64 26.78 10.63 -4.62
CA ALA A 64 25.79 11.67 -4.33
C ALA A 64 26.44 13.07 -4.14
N SER A 65 27.74 13.12 -3.80
CA SER A 65 28.49 14.36 -3.61
C SER A 65 29.06 14.96 -4.90
N THR A 66 29.01 14.26 -6.04
CA THR A 66 29.59 14.73 -7.32
C THR A 66 28.63 15.54 -8.19
N ILE A 67 27.36 15.72 -7.79
CA ILE A 67 26.37 16.52 -8.56
C ILE A 67 26.35 18.00 -8.12
N GLN A 68 27.09 18.38 -7.07
CA GLN A 68 27.16 19.77 -6.59
C GLN A 68 28.61 20.22 -6.39
N SER A 69 29.36 20.45 -7.46
CA SER A 69 30.59 21.25 -7.39
C SER A 69 31.12 21.64 -8.77
N HIS A 70 30.51 22.64 -9.39
CA HIS A 70 31.21 23.56 -10.28
C HIS A 70 31.33 24.90 -9.55
N VAL A 71 32.37 25.11 -8.72
CA VAL A 71 33.06 26.40 -8.53
C VAL A 71 34.46 26.13 -7.95
N SER A 72 35.46 26.51 -8.75
CA SER A 72 36.82 27.00 -8.50
C SER A 72 37.63 26.66 -7.23
N SER A 73 38.80 26.06 -7.51
CA SER A 73 40.14 26.16 -6.91
C SER A 73 40.41 27.25 -5.84
N SER A 74 40.94 26.83 -4.68
CA SER A 74 42.20 27.33 -4.11
C SER A 74 42.77 26.30 -3.11
N LEU A 75 44.10 26.18 -3.06
CA LEU A 75 44.85 25.42 -2.05
C LEU A 75 44.54 25.97 -0.66
N ASP A 76 44.22 25.11 0.33
CA ASP A 76 44.39 25.45 1.74
C ASP A 76 44.40 24.22 2.66
N ASP A 77 45.14 24.40 3.75
CA ASP A 77 45.47 23.49 4.83
C ASP A 77 44.29 22.67 5.40
N TYR A 78 44.60 21.43 5.77
CA TYR A 78 43.66 20.49 6.39
C TYR A 78 43.32 20.92 7.83
N HIS A 79 42.22 21.63 8.00
CA HIS A 79 41.53 21.75 9.30
C HIS A 79 40.44 20.67 9.43
N PRO A 80 40.42 19.88 10.52
CA PRO A 80 39.33 18.93 10.76
C PRO A 80 38.00 19.69 10.87
N TYR A 81 37.04 19.35 10.02
CA TYR A 81 35.69 19.92 10.09
C TYR A 81 35.06 19.64 11.46
N LEU A 82 34.91 20.69 12.27
CA LEU A 82 33.98 20.72 13.37
C LEU A 82 32.60 20.35 12.82
N LYS A 83 31.94 19.36 13.43
CA LYS A 83 30.58 18.97 13.08
C LYS A 83 29.66 20.18 13.28
N VAL A 84 29.37 20.90 12.20
CA VAL A 84 28.32 21.91 12.20
C VAL A 84 27.02 21.18 12.54
N ALA A 85 26.45 21.50 13.70
CA ALA A 85 25.13 21.03 14.06
C ALA A 85 24.19 21.49 12.94
N ARG A 86 23.61 20.50 12.24
CA ARG A 86 22.67 20.72 11.14
C ARG A 86 21.57 21.65 11.68
N GLN A 87 21.45 22.86 11.14
CA GLN A 87 20.37 23.78 11.49
C GLN A 87 19.06 22.99 11.46
N GLN A 88 18.44 22.86 12.62
CA GLN A 88 17.14 22.22 12.75
C GLN A 88 16.14 23.16 12.08
N SER A 89 15.85 22.91 10.80
CA SER A 89 14.64 23.44 10.19
C SER A 89 13.48 22.97 11.06
N LEU A 90 12.75 23.91 11.67
CA LEU A 90 11.60 23.64 12.55
C LEU A 90 10.50 22.81 11.86
N ASP A 91 10.55 22.67 10.53
CA ASP A 91 9.55 21.97 9.70
C ASP A 91 9.84 20.49 9.40
N ARG A 92 10.87 19.88 10.00
CA ARG A 92 11.17 18.48 9.70
C ARG A 92 10.29 17.52 10.50
N SER A 93 9.23 17.01 9.86
CA SER A 93 8.44 15.91 10.41
C SER A 93 9.33 14.70 10.74
N PRO A 94 9.14 14.02 11.87
CA PRO A 94 9.90 12.83 12.20
C PRO A 94 9.75 11.75 11.12
N PRO A 95 10.72 10.82 10.96
CA PRO A 95 10.65 9.77 9.94
C PRO A 95 9.38 8.91 10.02
N SER A 96 8.88 8.70 11.24
CA SER A 96 7.60 8.06 11.53
C SER A 96 7.05 8.55 12.87
N VAL A 97 5.74 8.56 13.01
CA VAL A 97 5.01 8.76 14.26
C VAL A 97 4.30 7.47 14.66
N THR A 98 4.10 7.27 15.96
CA THR A 98 3.28 6.17 16.47
C THR A 98 1.89 6.71 16.74
N LEU A 99 0.89 6.12 16.09
CA LEU A 99 -0.52 6.48 16.27
C LEU A 99 -1.26 5.30 16.90
N ALA A 100 -2.24 5.59 17.76
CA ALA A 100 -3.10 4.59 18.42
C ALA A 100 -4.16 4.04 17.45
N ILE A 101 -3.70 3.59 16.28
CA ILE A 101 -4.52 2.97 15.25
C ILE A 101 -4.17 1.48 15.25
N PRO A 102 -5.13 0.59 15.57
CA PRO A 102 -4.91 -0.85 15.52
C PRO A 102 -4.48 -1.28 14.13
N SER A 103 -3.50 -2.19 14.03
CA SER A 103 -3.02 -2.68 12.73
C SER A 103 -2.75 -4.17 12.70
N THR A 104 -2.77 -4.71 11.49
CA THR A 104 -2.32 -6.08 11.24
C THR A 104 -0.80 -6.19 11.32
N SER A 105 -0.31 -7.42 11.54
CA SER A 105 1.09 -7.72 11.30
C SER A 105 1.49 -7.44 9.85
N ASN A 106 2.65 -6.81 9.65
CA ASN A 106 3.24 -6.62 8.33
C ASN A 106 4.29 -7.70 8.10
N SER A 107 3.87 -8.80 7.49
CA SER A 107 4.75 -9.90 7.11
C SER A 107 4.61 -10.19 5.62
N HIS A 108 5.75 -10.49 4.98
CA HIS A 108 5.77 -10.96 3.61
C HIS A 108 5.49 -12.47 3.50
N SER A 109 5.56 -13.21 4.61
CA SER A 109 5.48 -14.67 4.62
C SER A 109 4.12 -15.21 5.08
N TYR A 110 3.29 -14.37 5.70
CA TYR A 110 2.01 -14.76 6.29
C TYR A 110 0.87 -13.87 5.80
N CYS A 111 -0.30 -14.47 5.62
CA CYS A 111 -1.53 -13.73 5.31
C CYS A 111 -1.96 -12.87 6.51
N PHE A 112 -2.27 -11.59 6.30
CA PHE A 112 -2.74 -10.74 7.41
C PHE A 112 -4.15 -11.08 7.90
N VAL A 113 -4.96 -11.78 7.11
CA VAL A 113 -6.32 -12.25 7.45
C VAL A 113 -6.24 -13.54 8.26
N CYS A 114 -5.89 -14.67 7.62
CA CYS A 114 -5.94 -15.98 8.26
C CYS A 114 -4.64 -16.40 8.98
N LYS A 115 -3.59 -15.58 8.95
CA LYS A 115 -2.27 -15.82 9.56
C LYS A 115 -1.57 -17.11 9.07
N LYS A 116 -2.05 -17.74 7.99
CA LYS A 116 -1.41 -18.89 7.39
C LYS A 116 -0.22 -18.44 6.52
N PRO A 117 0.92 -19.16 6.58
CA PRO A 117 1.96 -18.98 5.59
C PRO A 117 1.46 -19.50 4.25
N GLY A 118 1.89 -18.89 3.15
CA GLY A 118 1.44 -19.29 1.83
C GLY A 118 2.55 -19.19 0.80
N PRO A 119 2.69 -20.17 -0.11
CA PRO A 119 3.60 -20.04 -1.24
C PRO A 119 3.12 -18.99 -2.26
N LYS A 120 1.82 -18.63 -2.26
CA LYS A 120 1.18 -17.72 -3.23
C LYS A 120 0.39 -16.59 -2.56
N LEU A 121 1.00 -15.91 -1.60
CA LEU A 121 0.39 -14.70 -1.04
C LEU A 121 0.49 -13.55 -2.05
N ILE A 122 -0.65 -12.89 -2.29
CA ILE A 122 -0.71 -11.69 -3.13
C ILE A 122 -0.59 -10.44 -2.26
N VAL A 123 -0.06 -9.36 -2.82
CA VAL A 123 -0.11 -8.05 -2.16
C VAL A 123 -1.55 -7.58 -2.22
N ALA A 124 -2.13 -7.25 -1.06
CA ALA A 124 -3.51 -6.78 -1.03
C ALA A 124 -3.65 -5.43 -1.76
N PRO A 125 -4.67 -5.28 -2.62
CA PRO A 125 -4.94 -4.03 -3.30
C PRO A 125 -5.07 -2.85 -2.33
N THR A 126 -4.64 -1.67 -2.76
CA THR A 126 -4.70 -0.45 -1.94
C THR A 126 -6.10 -0.17 -1.42
N TYR A 127 -7.10 -0.24 -2.29
CA TYR A 127 -8.48 0.03 -1.89
C TYR A 127 -9.05 -1.03 -0.93
N ALA A 128 -8.69 -2.32 -1.12
CA ALA A 128 -9.07 -3.37 -0.17
C ALA A 128 -8.50 -3.13 1.24
N ARG A 129 -7.25 -2.68 1.34
CA ARG A 129 -6.62 -2.30 2.63
C ARG A 129 -7.30 -1.10 3.26
N PHE A 130 -7.67 -0.11 2.46
CA PHE A 130 -8.37 1.09 2.91
C PHE A 130 -9.79 0.77 3.42
N ARG A 131 -10.54 -0.10 2.73
CA ARG A 131 -11.85 -0.58 3.18
C ARG A 131 -11.79 -1.27 4.54
N ALA A 132 -10.75 -2.04 4.83
CA ALA A 132 -10.55 -2.64 6.16
C ALA A 132 -10.40 -1.60 7.28
N TYR A 133 -9.80 -0.45 6.97
CA TYR A 133 -9.72 0.67 7.91
C TYR A 133 -11.09 1.32 8.14
N ILE A 134 -11.84 1.58 7.07
CA ILE A 134 -13.17 2.23 7.16
C ILE A 134 -14.20 1.32 7.85
N GLN A 135 -14.18 0.01 7.58
CA GLN A 135 -15.23 -0.91 8.05
C GLN A 135 -14.90 -1.64 9.36
N SER A 136 -13.61 -1.81 9.68
CA SER A 136 -13.19 -2.61 10.84
C SER A 136 -12.20 -1.86 11.74
N GLU A 137 -11.93 -0.58 11.48
CA GLU A 137 -10.97 0.24 12.23
C GLU A 137 -9.55 -0.35 12.29
N ILE A 138 -9.22 -1.25 11.36
CA ILE A 138 -7.94 -1.96 11.33
C ILE A 138 -7.12 -1.47 10.16
N PHE A 139 -5.99 -0.86 10.48
CA PHE A 139 -5.04 -0.38 9.49
C PHE A 139 -4.20 -1.54 8.91
N VAL A 140 -4.22 -1.66 7.59
CA VAL A 140 -3.43 -2.65 6.84
C VAL A 140 -2.33 -1.94 6.05
N GLN A 141 -1.08 -2.13 6.48
CA GLN A 141 0.09 -1.47 5.90
C GLN A 141 0.29 -1.79 4.42
N SER A 142 0.84 -0.84 3.67
CA SER A 142 1.24 -1.03 2.28
C SER A 142 2.23 -2.19 2.16
N GLY A 143 2.01 -3.05 1.16
CA GLY A 143 2.79 -4.28 0.96
C GLY A 143 2.34 -5.49 1.79
N SER A 144 1.34 -5.33 2.67
CA SER A 144 0.73 -6.45 3.39
C SER A 144 0.15 -7.46 2.41
N ARG A 145 0.29 -8.74 2.73
CA ARG A 145 -0.10 -9.83 1.82
C ARG A 145 -1.25 -10.67 2.38
N CYS A 146 -2.11 -11.16 1.51
CA CYS A 146 -3.19 -12.07 1.86
C CYS A 146 -3.28 -13.27 0.90
N CYS A 147 -4.01 -14.30 1.30
CA CYS A 147 -4.34 -15.40 0.42
C CYS A 147 -5.30 -14.91 -0.69
N PRO A 148 -5.16 -15.39 -1.94
CA PRO A 148 -6.05 -14.98 -3.04
C PRO A 148 -7.54 -15.20 -2.75
N VAL A 149 -7.89 -16.27 -2.02
CA VAL A 149 -9.26 -16.58 -1.60
C VAL A 149 -9.93 -15.50 -0.74
N HIS A 150 -9.15 -14.60 -0.12
CA HIS A 150 -9.71 -13.48 0.65
C HIS A 150 -10.01 -12.26 -0.22
N ILE A 151 -9.66 -12.28 -1.51
CA ILE A 151 -9.92 -11.18 -2.43
C ILE A 151 -10.95 -11.61 -3.46
N GLU A 152 -12.02 -10.84 -3.54
CA GLU A 152 -13.10 -11.01 -4.51
C GLU A 152 -13.33 -9.66 -5.19
N ASN A 153 -13.27 -9.62 -6.52
CA ASN A 153 -13.41 -8.39 -7.31
C ASN A 153 -12.47 -7.25 -6.87
N GLY A 154 -11.26 -7.59 -6.41
CA GLY A 154 -10.28 -6.61 -5.93
C GLY A 154 -10.53 -6.05 -4.53
N LEU A 155 -11.58 -6.53 -3.84
CA LEU A 155 -11.95 -6.19 -2.47
C LEU A 155 -11.73 -7.38 -1.54
N LEU A 156 -11.69 -7.12 -0.23
CA LEU A 156 -11.74 -8.20 0.76
C LEU A 156 -13.15 -8.79 0.78
N SER A 157 -13.26 -10.12 0.72
CA SER A 157 -14.55 -10.79 0.89
C SER A 157 -15.14 -10.54 2.28
N LYS A 158 -16.45 -10.72 2.43
CA LYS A 158 -17.14 -10.52 3.71
C LYS A 158 -16.54 -11.39 4.84
N ASP A 159 -16.30 -12.67 4.54
CA ASP A 159 -15.62 -13.61 5.45
C ASP A 159 -14.21 -13.14 5.83
N ALA A 160 -13.48 -12.56 4.87
CA ALA A 160 -12.16 -12.01 5.15
C ALA A 160 -12.24 -10.79 6.08
N MET A 161 -13.22 -9.89 5.86
CA MET A 161 -13.41 -8.70 6.68
C MET A 161 -13.72 -9.06 8.14
N GLU A 162 -14.61 -10.04 8.36
CA GLU A 162 -14.96 -10.54 9.69
C GLU A 162 -13.78 -11.22 10.40
N LYS A 163 -12.86 -11.83 9.65
CA LYS A 163 -11.68 -12.54 10.20
C LYS A 163 -10.49 -11.64 10.46
N ILE A 164 -10.44 -10.43 9.91
CA ILE A 164 -9.32 -9.51 10.12
C ILE A 164 -9.27 -9.10 11.59
N LYS A 165 -8.09 -9.25 12.19
CA LYS A 165 -7.84 -8.87 13.57
C LYS A 165 -6.56 -8.05 13.69
N ALA A 166 -6.63 -7.01 14.51
CA ALA A 166 -5.47 -6.26 14.92
C ALA A 166 -4.47 -7.19 15.61
N SER A 167 -3.21 -7.09 15.19
CA SER A 167 -2.09 -7.76 15.86
C SER A 167 -1.31 -6.79 16.75
N LYS A 168 -1.55 -5.48 16.58
CA LYS A 168 -0.95 -4.38 17.35
C LYS A 168 -2.04 -3.35 17.63
N SER A 169 -1.99 -2.74 18.81
CA SER A 169 -2.87 -1.63 19.20
C SER A 169 -2.43 -0.27 18.65
N SER A 170 -1.19 -0.17 18.15
CA SER A 170 -0.62 1.05 17.57
C SER A 170 0.14 0.76 16.28
N SER A 171 0.28 1.81 15.48
CA SER A 171 0.88 1.77 14.15
C SER A 171 1.97 2.83 13.99
N HIS A 172 3.09 2.46 13.40
CA HIS A 172 4.11 3.42 12.96
C HIS A 172 3.77 3.89 11.55
N LEU A 173 3.46 5.17 11.41
CA LEU A 173 3.08 5.80 10.16
C LEU A 173 4.09 6.88 9.79
N ASN A 174 4.49 6.92 8.53
CA ASN A 174 5.33 8.00 8.00
C ASN A 174 4.46 9.06 7.32
N ARG A 175 5.08 10.18 6.94
CA ARG A 175 4.40 11.28 6.24
C ARG A 175 3.60 10.80 5.02
N SER A 176 4.15 9.92 4.20
CA SER A 176 3.50 9.42 2.99
C SER A 176 2.26 8.58 3.32
N SER A 177 2.34 7.68 4.30
CA SER A 177 1.20 6.83 4.70
C SER A 177 0.06 7.65 5.30
N ILE A 178 0.37 8.70 6.08
CA ILE A 178 -0.65 9.57 6.65
C ILE A 178 -1.35 10.37 5.55
N LEU A 179 -0.57 10.96 4.63
CA LEU A 179 -1.15 11.70 3.50
C LEU A 179 -1.98 10.81 2.58
N GLU A 180 -1.51 9.59 2.32
CA GLU A 180 -2.26 8.59 1.53
C GLU A 180 -3.60 8.25 2.19
N LEU A 181 -3.61 8.01 3.52
CA LEU A 181 -4.85 7.75 4.26
C LEU A 181 -5.83 8.94 4.22
N LEU A 182 -5.33 10.17 4.43
CA LEU A 182 -6.16 11.37 4.39
C LEU A 182 -6.74 11.62 2.98
N GLN A 183 -5.94 11.38 1.95
CA GLN A 183 -6.38 11.49 0.57
C GLN A 183 -7.45 10.44 0.24
N GLN A 184 -7.22 9.17 0.61
CA GLN A 184 -8.20 8.10 0.40
C GLN A 184 -9.50 8.35 1.16
N ALA A 185 -9.41 8.83 2.41
CA ALA A 185 -10.59 9.22 3.19
C ALA A 185 -11.40 10.34 2.51
N ARG A 186 -10.72 11.36 1.98
CA ARG A 186 -11.38 12.43 1.24
C ARG A 186 -12.02 11.91 -0.05
N GLU A 187 -11.32 11.11 -0.83
CA GLU A 187 -11.83 10.52 -2.07
C GLU A 187 -13.06 9.64 -1.81
N GLU A 188 -13.05 8.83 -0.76
CA GLU A 188 -14.19 8.00 -0.35
C GLU A 188 -15.42 8.83 0.03
N VAL A 189 -15.24 9.94 0.75
CA VAL A 189 -16.34 10.86 1.09
C VAL A 189 -16.90 11.52 -0.18
N LEU A 190 -16.03 12.05 -1.05
CA LEU A 190 -16.45 12.71 -2.30
C LEU A 190 -17.15 11.73 -3.26
N ASN A 191 -16.71 10.48 -3.31
CA ASN A 191 -17.36 9.45 -4.11
C ASN A 191 -18.78 9.17 -3.58
N LYS A 192 -18.98 9.15 -2.26
CA LYS A 192 -20.29 8.94 -1.63
C LYS A 192 -21.22 10.15 -1.67
N GLU A 193 -20.71 11.38 -1.75
CA GLU A 193 -21.55 12.58 -1.86
C GLU A 193 -22.48 12.55 -3.10
N ASN A 194 -22.14 11.78 -4.13
CA ASN A 194 -22.96 11.64 -5.33
C ASN A 194 -24.00 10.52 -5.25
N THR A 195 -23.98 9.64 -4.25
CA THR A 195 -24.90 8.50 -4.12
C THR A 195 -25.30 8.29 -2.66
N ARG A 196 -26.50 8.73 -2.27
CA ARG A 196 -27.07 8.42 -0.94
C ARG A 196 -27.45 6.95 -0.79
N LEU A 197 -27.91 6.35 -1.88
CA LEU A 197 -28.20 4.92 -2.00
C LEU A 197 -27.40 4.40 -3.17
N ASP A 198 -26.49 3.46 -2.91
CA ASP A 198 -25.62 2.86 -3.92
C ASP A 198 -25.96 1.38 -4.04
N PHE A 199 -26.77 0.99 -5.02
CA PHE A 199 -27.10 -0.43 -5.20
C PHE A 199 -25.99 -1.23 -5.90
N ASP A 200 -24.92 -0.58 -6.35
CA ASP A 200 -23.79 -1.22 -7.03
C ASP A 200 -22.69 -1.68 -6.06
N ASP A 201 -22.51 -1.04 -4.90
CA ASP A 201 -21.67 -1.55 -3.80
C ASP A 201 -22.47 -2.56 -2.94
N PRO A 202 -22.10 -3.86 -2.91
CA PRO A 202 -22.83 -4.88 -2.14
C PRO A 202 -22.90 -4.59 -0.64
N MET A 203 -22.01 -3.73 -0.13
CA MET A 203 -21.89 -3.42 1.30
C MET A 203 -22.45 -2.05 1.67
N SER A 204 -22.98 -1.28 0.73
CA SER A 204 -23.52 0.07 0.99
C SER A 204 -24.83 0.04 1.80
N LEU A 205 -25.62 -1.02 1.65
CA LEU A 205 -26.97 -1.16 2.18
C LEU A 205 -27.11 -2.51 2.89
N SER A 206 -27.69 -2.48 4.09
CA SER A 206 -28.01 -3.71 4.80
C SER A 206 -29.09 -4.51 4.06
N ASP A 207 -29.25 -5.79 4.41
CA ASP A 207 -30.35 -6.61 3.86
C ASP A 207 -31.71 -6.04 4.27
N THR A 208 -31.79 -5.47 5.47
CA THR A 208 -32.99 -4.77 5.96
C THR A 208 -33.29 -3.52 5.12
N ASP A 209 -32.28 -2.76 4.72
CA ASP A 209 -32.47 -1.57 3.87
C ASP A 209 -32.91 -1.97 2.46
N HIS A 210 -32.28 -2.99 1.86
CA HIS A 210 -32.72 -3.58 0.58
C HIS A 210 -34.19 -4.01 0.65
N LEU A 211 -34.51 -4.77 1.69
CA LEU A 211 -35.85 -5.27 1.94
C LEU A 211 -36.81 -4.17 2.38
N SER A 212 -36.39 -2.97 2.75
CA SER A 212 -37.27 -1.83 3.10
C SER A 212 -37.49 -0.88 1.92
N LEU A 213 -36.50 -0.79 1.02
CA LEU A 213 -36.58 0.03 -0.19
C LEU A 213 -37.28 -0.73 -1.31
N THR A 214 -36.81 -1.93 -1.67
CA THR A 214 -37.19 -2.61 -2.91
C THR A 214 -38.27 -3.69 -2.75
N GLY A 215 -38.43 -4.21 -1.54
CA GLY A 215 -39.32 -5.33 -1.23
C GLY A 215 -38.63 -6.68 -1.37
N LEU A 216 -37.35 -6.68 -1.75
CA LEU A 216 -36.54 -7.86 -1.95
C LEU A 216 -35.34 -7.84 -1.02
N THR A 217 -34.92 -9.02 -0.56
CA THR A 217 -33.59 -9.19 0.05
C THR A 217 -32.50 -8.96 -1.01
N ARG A 218 -31.24 -8.75 -0.58
CA ARG A 218 -30.13 -8.52 -1.51
C ARG A 218 -29.99 -9.67 -2.50
N ASP A 219 -30.04 -10.92 -2.02
CA ASP A 219 -29.90 -12.11 -2.87
C ASP A 219 -31.04 -12.24 -3.90
N GLN A 220 -32.28 -11.93 -3.51
CA GLN A 220 -33.42 -11.91 -4.43
C GLN A 220 -33.30 -10.79 -5.48
N PHE A 221 -32.83 -9.62 -5.05
CA PHE A 221 -32.57 -8.52 -5.97
C PHE A 221 -31.45 -8.88 -6.96
N ASP A 222 -30.38 -9.52 -6.48
CA ASP A 222 -29.30 -10.06 -7.32
C ASP A 222 -29.81 -11.08 -8.34
N ASP A 223 -30.69 -11.98 -7.93
CA ASP A 223 -31.32 -12.96 -8.83
C ASP A 223 -32.14 -12.24 -9.92
N VAL A 224 -32.97 -11.26 -9.56
CA VAL A 224 -33.71 -10.42 -10.53
C VAL A 224 -32.77 -9.78 -11.55
N MET A 225 -31.63 -9.25 -11.09
CA MET A 225 -30.65 -8.60 -11.96
C MET A 225 -30.04 -9.57 -12.99
N THR A 226 -30.06 -10.89 -12.78
CA THR A 226 -29.63 -11.88 -13.78
C THR A 226 -30.60 -12.00 -14.97
N TYR A 227 -31.87 -11.65 -14.77
CA TYR A 227 -32.92 -11.71 -15.80
C TYR A 227 -33.13 -10.38 -16.52
N VAL A 228 -32.66 -9.26 -15.95
CA VAL A 228 -32.77 -7.93 -16.56
C VAL A 228 -31.84 -7.85 -17.77
N LYS A 229 -32.40 -8.03 -18.96
CA LYS A 229 -31.72 -7.89 -20.25
C LYS A 229 -32.15 -6.60 -20.94
N ASN A 230 -31.24 -5.97 -21.68
CA ASN A 230 -31.52 -4.85 -22.61
C ASN A 230 -31.84 -3.46 -22.00
N ILE A 231 -31.52 -3.20 -20.74
CA ILE A 231 -31.54 -1.82 -20.21
C ILE A 231 -30.19 -1.17 -20.52
N ARG A 232 -30.20 -0.01 -21.19
CA ARG A 232 -28.97 0.76 -21.40
C ARG A 232 -28.61 1.52 -20.13
N PRO A 233 -27.38 1.36 -19.59
CA PRO A 233 -26.91 2.23 -18.52
C PRO A 233 -26.78 3.67 -19.04
N THR A 234 -26.98 4.64 -18.16
CA THR A 234 -26.71 6.06 -18.47
C THR A 234 -25.42 6.50 -17.80
N LYS A 235 -24.86 7.64 -18.21
CA LYS A 235 -23.64 8.19 -17.60
C LYS A 235 -23.77 8.45 -16.09
N THR A 236 -25.00 8.61 -15.59
CA THR A 236 -25.29 8.98 -14.20
C THR A 236 -25.95 7.87 -13.41
N ARG A 237 -26.30 6.73 -14.04
CA ARG A 237 -27.05 5.66 -13.36
C ARG A 237 -26.75 4.30 -13.98
N SER A 238 -26.41 3.34 -13.12
CA SER A 238 -26.34 1.92 -13.47
C SER A 238 -27.72 1.32 -13.72
N ILE A 239 -27.76 0.17 -14.39
CA ILE A 239 -28.99 -0.62 -14.56
C ILE A 239 -29.54 -1.00 -13.19
N ARG A 240 -28.65 -1.38 -12.27
CA ARG A 240 -28.98 -1.83 -10.92
C ARG A 240 -29.70 -0.76 -10.11
N THR A 241 -29.15 0.45 -10.11
CA THR A 241 -29.80 1.62 -9.49
C THR A 241 -31.13 1.97 -10.19
N CYS A 242 -31.25 1.71 -11.50
CA CYS A 242 -32.51 1.95 -12.23
C CYS A 242 -33.63 1.02 -11.77
N VAL A 243 -33.33 -0.27 -11.66
CA VAL A 243 -34.26 -1.30 -11.16
C VAL A 243 -34.61 -1.02 -9.70
N ALA A 244 -33.64 -0.66 -8.88
CA ALA A 244 -33.87 -0.28 -7.49
C ALA A 244 -34.86 0.90 -7.36
N ILE A 245 -34.69 1.94 -8.16
CA ILE A 245 -35.60 3.10 -8.15
C ILE A 245 -37.01 2.72 -8.57
N LEU A 246 -37.15 1.86 -9.59
CA LEU A 246 -38.46 1.37 -10.02
C LEU A 246 -39.14 0.57 -8.90
N LEU A 247 -38.43 -0.38 -8.29
CA LEU A 247 -38.98 -1.19 -7.20
C LEU A 247 -39.34 -0.34 -5.98
N THR A 248 -38.48 0.60 -5.60
CA THR A 248 -38.79 1.56 -4.53
C THR A 248 -40.04 2.35 -4.84
N LYS A 249 -40.18 2.87 -6.07
CA LYS A 249 -41.39 3.61 -6.50
C LYS A 249 -42.65 2.75 -6.38
N LEU A 250 -42.61 1.53 -6.91
CA LEU A 250 -43.75 0.61 -6.90
C LEU A 250 -44.17 0.24 -5.49
N ARG A 251 -43.21 0.14 -4.57
CA ARG A 251 -43.48 -0.24 -3.18
C ARG A 251 -43.98 0.91 -2.32
N SER A 252 -43.28 2.04 -2.34
CA SER A 252 -43.54 3.15 -1.41
C SER A 252 -44.58 4.13 -1.94
N GLY A 253 -44.92 4.06 -3.23
CA GLY A 253 -45.81 5.02 -3.89
C GLY A 253 -45.21 6.44 -3.95
N MET A 254 -43.91 6.60 -3.70
CA MET A 254 -43.26 7.90 -3.68
C MET A 254 -43.36 8.58 -5.05
N ASP A 255 -43.64 9.88 -5.00
CA ASP A 255 -43.55 10.72 -6.18
C ASP A 255 -42.10 10.81 -6.68
N ASN A 256 -41.95 11.36 -7.88
CA ASN A 256 -40.66 11.45 -8.52
C ASN A 256 -39.70 12.44 -7.82
N GLU A 257 -40.22 13.46 -7.14
CA GLU A 257 -39.43 14.47 -6.44
C GLU A 257 -38.78 13.89 -5.19
N MET A 258 -39.55 13.13 -4.42
CA MET A 258 -39.08 12.40 -3.25
C MET A 258 -38.07 11.31 -3.64
N LEU A 259 -38.34 10.57 -4.73
CA LEU A 259 -37.35 9.62 -5.27
C LEU A 259 -36.07 10.33 -5.73
N GLY A 260 -36.20 11.49 -6.37
CA GLY A 260 -35.07 12.33 -6.76
C GLY A 260 -34.21 12.72 -5.56
N THR A 261 -34.85 13.11 -4.45
CA THR A 261 -34.19 13.48 -3.20
C THR A 261 -33.48 12.29 -2.55
N VAL A 262 -34.15 11.15 -2.45
CA VAL A 262 -33.63 9.94 -1.79
C VAL A 262 -32.47 9.32 -2.56
N PHE A 263 -32.56 9.27 -3.89
CA PHE A 263 -31.51 8.74 -4.75
C PHE A 263 -30.49 9.80 -5.21
N ASN A 264 -30.56 11.02 -4.65
CA ASN A 264 -29.65 12.13 -4.95
C ASN A 264 -29.54 12.45 -6.46
N MET A 265 -30.67 12.44 -7.16
CA MET A 265 -30.74 12.69 -8.60
C MET A 265 -30.97 14.17 -8.90
N LYS A 266 -30.02 14.79 -9.60
CA LYS A 266 -30.11 16.22 -9.99
C LYS A 266 -31.14 16.53 -11.09
N LYS A 267 -31.57 15.53 -11.85
CA LYS A 267 -32.69 15.60 -12.82
C LYS A 267 -33.44 14.29 -12.81
N ILE A 268 -34.72 14.35 -12.49
CA ILE A 268 -35.63 13.23 -12.71
C ILE A 268 -35.86 13.19 -14.23
N GLN A 269 -35.34 12.18 -14.91
CA GLN A 269 -35.75 11.89 -16.29
C GLN A 269 -37.11 11.19 -16.22
N SER A 270 -38.15 11.98 -15.99
CA SER A 270 -39.50 11.55 -15.63
C SER A 270 -40.35 10.99 -16.78
N SER A 271 -39.84 10.86 -18.01
CA SER A 271 -40.70 10.57 -19.18
C SER A 271 -40.49 9.20 -19.81
N THR A 272 -39.70 8.28 -19.22
CA THR A 272 -39.43 6.99 -19.89
C THR A 272 -39.24 5.80 -18.95
N LEU A 273 -39.39 5.95 -17.63
CA LEU A 273 -39.29 4.78 -16.72
C LEU A 273 -40.64 4.06 -16.52
N CYS A 274 -41.77 4.70 -16.84
CA CYS A 274 -43.12 4.17 -16.59
C CYS A 274 -44.17 4.68 -17.61
N THR A 275 -43.88 4.57 -18.91
CA THR A 275 -44.91 4.53 -19.97
C THR A 275 -44.45 3.58 -21.05
#